data_AF-A0A399YLC4-F1
#
_entry.id   AF-A0A399YLC4-F1
#
_cell.length_a   1.000
_cell.length_b   1.000
_cell.length_c   1.000
_cell.angle_alpha   90.00
_cell.angle_beta   90.00
_cell.angle_gamma   90.00
#
_symmetry.space_group_name_H-M   'P 1'
#
loop_
_entity.id
_entity.type
_entity.pdbx_description
1 polymer ?
#
loop_
_entity_poly.entity_id
_entity_poly.type
_entity_poly.pdbx_seq_one_letter_code
_entity_poly.pdbx_strand_id
1 'polypeptide(L)'
;IKLGSDVGNTVGWFGYGWTSDDSFLLNRNSNVRGYPGDKSYGTMWTMKGRIKQVQKTRLFYQIDTFGGQSGSPHYGKWNNSCNPCAFGIHTYGVGGKWSMNSSTRITKNVFNFLQNTGK
;
A
#
# COMPACT_ATOMS: atom_id res chain seq x y z
N ILE A 1 10.86 -8.62 5.60
CA ILE A 1 12.02 -9.18 4.88
C ILE A 1 13.13 -8.16 5.00
N LYS A 2 14.37 -8.60 5.28
CA LYS A 2 15.59 -7.79 5.13
C LYS A 2 16.41 -8.40 4.00
N LEU A 3 16.95 -7.58 3.13
CA LEU A 3 17.82 -8.03 2.05
C LEU A 3 19.27 -8.07 2.57
N GLY A 4 20.10 -8.94 2.00
CA GLY A 4 21.54 -9.01 2.35
C GLY A 4 22.39 -7.89 1.74
N SER A 5 21.77 -6.92 1.06
CA SER A 5 22.43 -5.83 0.35
C SER A 5 21.67 -4.51 0.53
N ASP A 6 22.40 -3.39 0.53
CA ASP A 6 21.84 -2.04 0.67
C ASP A 6 21.29 -1.48 -0.65
N VAL A 7 20.40 -2.22 -1.32
CA VAL A 7 19.83 -1.83 -2.62
C VAL A 7 19.13 -0.46 -2.57
N GLY A 8 18.66 -0.06 -1.38
CA GLY A 8 18.09 1.27 -1.15
C GLY A 8 19.05 2.42 -1.46
N ASN A 9 20.36 2.21 -1.36
CA ASN A 9 21.36 3.21 -1.78
C ASN A 9 21.34 3.46 -3.30
N THR A 10 20.86 2.48 -4.08
CA THR A 10 20.78 2.57 -5.55
C THR A 10 19.41 3.01 -6.02
N VAL A 11 18.33 2.48 -5.44
CA VAL A 11 16.94 2.71 -5.92
C VAL A 11 16.13 3.64 -5.02
N GLY A 12 16.69 4.08 -3.90
CA GLY A 12 16.00 4.81 -2.86
C GLY A 12 15.07 3.94 -2.02
N TRP A 13 14.32 4.61 -1.14
CA TRP A 13 13.28 3.99 -0.32
C TRP A 13 11.93 4.60 -0.67
N PHE A 14 10.91 3.74 -0.74
CA PHE A 14 9.54 4.21 -0.93
C PHE A 14 9.04 4.87 0.35
N GLY A 15 8.57 6.12 0.26
CA GLY A 15 8.05 6.84 1.41
C GLY A 15 6.76 6.22 1.96
N TYR A 16 6.53 6.36 3.26
CA TYR A 16 5.34 5.86 3.93
C TYR A 16 4.91 6.79 5.07
N GLY A 17 3.61 6.79 5.36
CA GLY A 17 3.02 7.65 6.39
C GLY A 17 1.93 6.94 7.17
N TRP A 18 1.69 7.44 8.38
CA TRP A 18 0.57 7.03 9.21
C TRP A 18 -0.19 8.24 9.73
N THR A 19 -1.48 8.08 9.95
CA THR A 19 -2.34 9.09 10.58
C THR A 19 -3.37 8.39 11.46
N SER A 20 -3.77 9.05 12.55
CA SER A 20 -4.93 8.67 13.37
C SER A 20 -6.23 9.24 12.82
N ASP A 21 -6.17 10.21 11.90
CA ASP A 21 -7.34 10.81 11.28
C ASP A 21 -7.83 9.94 10.11
N ASP A 22 -8.95 9.25 10.31
CA ASP A 22 -9.56 8.41 9.29
C ASP A 22 -10.13 9.24 8.13
N SER A 23 -10.53 10.49 8.36
CA SER A 23 -11.06 11.38 7.31
C SER A 23 -10.00 11.78 6.29
N PHE A 24 -8.74 11.88 6.72
CA PHE A 24 -7.60 12.09 5.83
C PHE A 24 -7.42 10.96 4.79
N LEU A 25 -7.79 9.73 5.18
CA LEU A 25 -7.68 8.54 4.33
C LEU A 25 -8.96 8.28 3.53
N LEU A 26 -10.13 8.52 4.10
CA LEU A 26 -11.40 8.25 3.45
C LEU A 26 -11.55 9.05 2.14
N ASN A 27 -12.02 8.39 1.07
CA ASN A 27 -12.19 8.97 -0.27
C ASN A 27 -10.91 9.56 -0.89
N ARG A 28 -9.73 9.26 -0.34
CA ARG A 28 -8.45 9.71 -0.90
C ARG A 28 -8.15 8.99 -2.21
N ASN A 29 -7.67 9.74 -3.21
CA ASN A 29 -7.12 9.17 -4.44
C ASN A 29 -5.93 8.29 -4.10
N SER A 30 -5.94 7.06 -4.61
CA SER A 30 -4.99 6.02 -4.25
C SER A 30 -4.67 5.14 -5.45
N ASN A 31 -3.51 4.50 -5.39
CA ASN A 31 -3.02 3.58 -6.39
C ASN A 31 -2.53 2.31 -5.68
N VAL A 32 -2.62 1.19 -6.40
CA VAL A 32 -1.88 -0.03 -6.09
C VAL A 32 -0.98 -0.29 -7.29
N ARG A 33 0.31 -0.54 -7.05
CA ARG A 33 1.28 -0.84 -8.10
C ARG A 33 2.08 -2.09 -7.77
N GLY A 34 1.99 -3.09 -8.63
CA GLY A 34 2.54 -4.43 -8.36
C GLY A 34 2.75 -5.26 -9.61
N TYR A 35 2.90 -6.57 -9.41
CA TYR A 35 3.15 -7.57 -10.46
C TYR A 35 1.98 -8.56 -10.56
N PRO A 36 0.86 -8.17 -11.18
CA PRO A 36 -0.30 -9.05 -11.34
C PRO A 36 -0.01 -10.23 -12.28
N GLY A 37 -0.46 -11.42 -11.90
CA GLY A 37 -0.27 -12.66 -12.66
C GLY A 37 -1.18 -12.84 -13.88
N ASP A 38 -2.21 -12.00 -14.05
CA ASP A 38 -3.04 -11.96 -15.26
C ASP A 38 -2.41 -11.09 -16.38
N LYS A 39 -1.21 -10.55 -16.15
CA LYS A 39 -0.41 -9.80 -17.14
C LYS A 39 0.85 -10.59 -17.50
N SER A 40 1.57 -10.14 -18.54
CA SER A 40 2.85 -10.73 -18.93
C SER A 40 3.80 -10.85 -17.73
N TYR A 41 4.45 -12.00 -17.60
CA TYR A 41 5.30 -12.29 -16.45
C TYR A 41 6.36 -11.20 -16.23
N GLY A 42 6.56 -10.83 -14.95
CA GLY A 42 7.55 -9.82 -14.55
C GLY A 42 7.19 -8.38 -14.92
N THR A 43 5.99 -8.10 -15.43
CA THR A 43 5.57 -6.73 -15.76
C THR A 43 4.88 -6.03 -14.59
N MET A 44 5.20 -4.74 -14.42
CA MET A 44 4.67 -3.92 -13.35
C MET A 44 3.48 -3.09 -13.84
N TRP A 45 2.37 -3.12 -13.10
CA TRP A 45 1.12 -2.44 -13.47
C TRP A 45 0.63 -1.55 -12.33
N THR A 46 0.04 -0.41 -12.69
CA THR A 46 -0.56 0.53 -11.74
C THR A 46 -2.05 0.62 -11.97
N MET A 47 -2.83 0.43 -10.92
CA MET A 47 -4.28 0.62 -10.92
C MET A 47 -4.63 1.75 -9.97
N LYS A 48 -5.67 2.51 -10.29
CA LYS A 48 -6.05 3.73 -9.56
C LYS A 48 -7.47 3.64 -9.06
N GLY A 49 -7.74 4.29 -7.94
CA GLY A 49 -9.07 4.39 -7.37
C GLY A 49 -9.07 5.26 -6.12
N ARG A 50 -10.01 4.97 -5.22
CA ARG A 50 -10.16 5.71 -3.97
C ARG A 50 -10.35 4.75 -2.81
N ILE A 51 -9.90 5.15 -1.64
CA ILE A 51 -10.19 4.45 -0.39
C ILE A 51 -11.69 4.62 -0.10
N LYS A 52 -12.41 3.51 0.03
CA LYS A 52 -13.87 3.49 0.23
C LYS A 52 -14.26 3.24 1.68
N GLN A 53 -13.42 2.57 2.45
CA GLN A 53 -13.63 2.33 3.86
C GLN A 53 -12.31 2.29 4.61
N VAL A 54 -12.30 2.91 5.78
CA VAL A 54 -11.17 2.92 6.70
C VAL A 54 -11.57 2.13 7.94
N GLN A 55 -10.71 1.22 8.35
CA GLN A 55 -10.80 0.51 9.63
C GLN A 55 -9.48 0.68 10.38
N LYS A 56 -9.47 0.25 11.65
CA LYS A 56 -8.29 0.34 12.53
C LYS A 56 -7.02 -0.25 11.91
N THR A 57 -7.13 -1.38 11.20
CA THR A 57 -5.99 -2.11 10.64
C THR A 57 -6.08 -2.34 9.13
N ARG A 58 -7.16 -1.91 8.48
CA ARG A 58 -7.41 -2.17 7.05
C ARG A 58 -7.91 -0.92 6.33
N LEU A 59 -7.51 -0.80 5.06
CA LEU A 59 -8.07 0.17 4.12
C LEU A 59 -8.67 -0.62 2.97
N PHE A 60 -9.92 -0.34 2.62
CA PHE A 60 -10.65 -1.04 1.56
C PHE A 60 -10.87 -0.13 0.35
N TYR A 61 -10.85 -0.75 -0.82
CA TYR A 61 -10.94 -0.07 -2.11
C TYR A 61 -11.44 -1.01 -3.20
N GLN A 62 -11.99 -0.42 -4.26
CA GLN A 62 -12.46 -1.13 -5.46
C GLN A 62 -11.43 -1.04 -6.60
N ILE A 63 -10.14 -0.95 -6.25
CA ILE A 63 -9.05 -1.00 -7.23
C ILE A 63 -8.88 -2.45 -7.65
N ASP A 64 -8.94 -2.74 -8.96
CA ASP A 64 -8.72 -4.08 -9.49
C ASP A 64 -7.33 -4.58 -9.13
N THR A 65 -7.27 -5.81 -8.60
CA THR A 65 -6.02 -6.51 -8.31
C THR A 65 -6.14 -7.97 -8.72
N PHE A 66 -5.00 -8.65 -8.81
CA PHE A 66 -4.93 -10.07 -9.12
C PHE A 66 -3.84 -10.73 -8.28
N GLY A 67 -3.85 -12.07 -8.21
CA GLY A 67 -2.77 -12.84 -7.61
C GLY A 67 -1.40 -12.39 -8.15
N GLY A 68 -0.40 -12.28 -7.28
CA GLY A 68 0.92 -11.69 -7.60
C GLY A 68 1.09 -10.25 -7.10
N GLN A 69 0.01 -9.50 -6.85
CA GLN A 69 0.12 -8.15 -6.27
C GLN A 69 0.22 -8.12 -4.73
N SER A 70 0.21 -9.26 -4.04
CA SER A 70 0.40 -9.34 -2.59
C SER A 70 1.69 -8.64 -2.15
N GLY A 71 1.61 -7.74 -1.17
CA GLY A 71 2.73 -6.93 -0.69
C GLY A 71 2.92 -5.59 -1.43
N SER A 72 2.17 -5.33 -2.50
CA SER A 72 2.28 -4.07 -3.26
C SER A 72 1.93 -2.84 -2.40
N PRO A 73 2.60 -1.69 -2.59
CA PRO A 73 2.24 -0.47 -1.91
C PRO A 73 0.83 0.00 -2.33
N HIS A 74 0.02 0.37 -1.34
CA HIS A 74 -1.20 1.14 -1.53
C HIS A 74 -0.90 2.59 -1.12
N TYR A 75 -0.87 3.49 -2.11
CA TYR A 75 -0.21 4.78 -1.98
C TYR A 75 -0.88 5.91 -2.77
N GLY A 76 -0.49 7.14 -2.46
CA GLY A 76 -0.96 8.35 -3.12
C GLY A 76 -0.18 9.56 -2.62
N LYS A 77 -0.60 10.76 -2.97
CA LYS A 77 -0.04 11.98 -2.36
C LYS A 77 -0.31 11.90 -0.86
N TRP A 78 0.68 12.14 0.00
CA TRP A 78 0.51 12.27 1.45
C TRP A 78 0.51 13.74 1.84
N ASN A 79 1.57 14.45 1.45
CA ASN A 79 1.70 15.91 1.53
C ASN A 79 2.64 16.38 0.40
N ASN A 80 3.12 17.63 0.43
CA ASN A 80 4.03 18.14 -0.61
C ASN A 80 5.43 17.51 -0.57
N SER A 81 5.87 17.01 0.59
CA SER A 81 7.18 16.37 0.78
C SER A 81 7.17 14.86 0.54
N CYS A 82 5.98 14.26 0.37
CA CYS A 82 5.78 12.82 0.36
C CYS A 82 4.70 12.48 -0.68
N ASN A 83 5.12 12.38 -1.94
CA ASN A 83 4.26 12.14 -3.08
C ASN A 83 5.02 11.37 -4.19
N PRO A 84 4.83 10.04 -4.33
CA PRO A 84 3.88 9.20 -3.60
C PRO A 84 4.40 8.73 -2.23
N CYS A 85 3.46 8.45 -1.31
CA CYS A 85 3.76 7.73 -0.07
C CYS A 85 2.69 6.68 0.25
N ALA A 86 3.15 5.54 0.75
CA ALA A 86 2.28 4.43 1.13
C ALA A 86 1.51 4.75 2.41
N PHE A 87 0.24 4.39 2.41
CA PHE A 87 -0.65 4.36 3.59
C PHE A 87 -1.10 2.93 3.94
N GLY A 88 -0.82 1.97 3.06
CA GLY A 88 -1.04 0.56 3.33
C GLY A 88 -0.21 -0.36 2.43
N ILE A 89 -0.29 -1.65 2.74
CA ILE A 89 0.34 -2.75 2.00
C ILE A 89 -0.78 -3.68 1.53
N HIS A 90 -0.97 -3.84 0.21
CA HIS A 90 -2.00 -4.69 -0.36
C HIS A 90 -1.83 -6.15 0.11
N THR A 91 -2.88 -6.75 0.63
CA THR A 91 -2.80 -8.08 1.27
C THR A 91 -3.99 -8.98 0.99
N TYR A 92 -5.15 -8.42 0.63
CA TYR A 92 -6.38 -9.23 0.48
C TYR A 92 -7.16 -8.86 -0.76
N GLY A 93 -7.58 -9.89 -1.50
CA GLY A 93 -8.60 -9.82 -2.53
C GLY A 93 -10.03 -9.77 -1.96
N VAL A 94 -11.03 -9.66 -2.84
CA VAL A 94 -12.45 -9.87 -2.52
C VAL A 94 -12.68 -11.33 -2.09
N GLY A 95 -13.43 -11.55 -1.00
CA GLY A 95 -13.68 -12.90 -0.51
C GLY A 95 -14.29 -12.96 0.90
N GLY A 96 -14.98 -14.06 1.19
CA GLY A 96 -15.73 -14.22 2.44
C GLY A 96 -16.82 -13.15 2.57
N LYS A 97 -16.79 -12.40 3.68
CA LYS A 97 -17.76 -11.31 3.94
C LYS A 97 -17.42 -9.96 3.32
N TRP A 98 -16.31 -9.86 2.58
CA TRP A 98 -15.81 -8.58 2.06
C TRP A 98 -16.04 -8.48 0.55
N SER A 99 -16.59 -7.35 0.12
CA SER A 99 -16.88 -7.03 -1.29
C SER A 99 -15.81 -6.16 -1.98
N MET A 100 -14.69 -5.89 -1.28
CA MET A 100 -13.64 -4.99 -1.74
C MET A 100 -12.25 -5.56 -1.45
N ASN A 101 -11.29 -5.23 -2.32
CA ASN A 101 -9.88 -5.43 -2.06
C ASN A 101 -9.43 -4.58 -0.87
N SER A 102 -8.35 -4.99 -0.21
CA SER A 102 -7.86 -4.22 0.93
C SER A 102 -6.36 -4.37 1.18
N SER A 103 -5.84 -3.37 1.89
CA SER A 103 -4.48 -3.35 2.41
C SER A 103 -4.46 -3.39 3.92
N THR A 104 -3.41 -3.95 4.50
CA THR A 104 -2.99 -3.66 5.88
C THR A 104 -2.67 -2.17 5.99
N ARG A 105 -3.36 -1.46 6.87
CA ARG A 105 -3.13 -0.02 7.12
C ARG A 105 -1.79 0.17 7.83
N ILE A 106 -1.03 1.17 7.40
CA ILE A 106 0.13 1.64 8.15
C ILE A 106 -0.40 2.46 9.34
N THR A 107 -0.55 1.79 10.47
CA THR A 107 -0.87 2.40 11.76
C THR A 107 0.40 2.96 12.41
N LYS A 108 0.28 3.68 13.53
CA LYS A 108 1.44 4.13 14.33
C LYS A 108 2.39 2.98 14.67
N ASN A 109 1.84 1.83 15.09
CA ASN A 109 2.63 0.66 15.44
C ASN A 109 3.39 0.09 14.24
N VAL A 110 2.73 0.01 13.08
CA VAL A 110 3.37 -0.44 11.84
C VAL A 110 4.44 0.55 11.39
N PHE A 111 4.16 1.86 11.45
CA PHE A 111 5.13 2.89 11.13
C PHE A 111 6.37 2.82 12.02
N ASN A 112 6.19 2.71 13.34
CA ASN A 112 7.31 2.59 14.28
C ASN A 112 8.11 1.31 14.02
N PHE A 113 7.42 0.19 13.75
CA PHE A 113 8.08 -1.05 13.36
C PHE A 113 8.94 -0.87 12.11
N LEU A 114 8.41 -0.22 11.07
CA LEU A 114 9.14 0.05 9.83
C LEU A 114 10.36 0.97 10.07
N GLN A 115 10.25 1.97 10.94
CA GLN A 115 11.39 2.84 11.29
C GLN A 115 12.49 2.11 12.06
N ASN A 116 12.12 1.19 12.95
CA ASN A 116 13.07 0.47 13.79
C ASN A 116 13.74 -0.71 13.06
N THR A 117 13.10 -1.23 12.01
CA THR A 117 13.58 -2.40 11.25
C THR A 117 14.06 -2.06 9.85
N GLY A 118 13.74 -0.87 9.33
CA GLY A 118 14.13 -0.37 8.01
C GLY A 118 15.55 0.21 7.94
N LYS A 119 16.35 0.00 8.99
CA LYS A 119 17.80 0.18 8.99
C LYS A 119 18.49 -1.19 9.01
#